data_AF-A0A7K4F407-F1
#
_entry.id   AF-A0A7K4F407-F1
#
_cell.length_a   1.000
_cell.length_b   1.000
_cell.length_c   1.000
_cell.angle_alpha   90.00
_cell.angle_beta   90.00
_cell.angle_gamma   90.00
#
_symmetry.space_group_name_H-M   'P 1'
#
loop_
_entity.id
_entity.type
_entity.pdbx_description
1 polymer ?
#
loop_
_entity_poly.entity_id
_entity_poly.type
_entity_poly.pdbx_seq_one_letter_code
_entity_poly.pdbx_strand_id
1 'polypeptide(L)'
;MALSQSDLPKKFLQIYSEKIFLFGSLFTSFGILLVTVGGSWDITNHLLNRPESFFSPPHALMYTGVAISLIGVVLSFFGWHNLQNSKDYYFLSLKIKLIGIGLLVGAGPFDFVWHSNFGLDG
;
A
#
# COMPACT_ATOMS: atom_id res chain seq x y z
N MET A 1 19.63 13.45 34.45
CA MET A 1 20.29 13.97 33.24
C MET A 1 19.31 14.90 32.54
N ALA A 2 19.49 16.22 32.65
CA ALA A 2 18.61 17.20 32.03
C ALA A 2 18.91 17.28 30.53
N LEU A 3 17.87 17.25 29.69
CA LEU A 3 18.01 17.37 28.23
C LEU A 3 18.54 18.76 27.86
N SER A 4 19.53 18.80 26.98
CA SER A 4 20.03 20.05 26.38
C SER A 4 18.94 20.67 25.50
N GLN A 5 18.79 22.00 25.54
CA GLN A 5 17.85 22.72 24.68
C GLN A 5 18.12 22.49 23.17
N SER A 6 19.33 22.08 22.80
CA SER A 6 19.71 21.71 21.42
C SER A 6 18.99 20.47 20.87
N ASP A 7 18.43 19.62 21.73
CA ASP A 7 17.85 18.32 21.34
C ASP A 7 16.33 18.37 21.11
N LEU A 8 15.68 19.46 21.53
CA LEU A 8 14.23 19.65 21.36
C LEU A 8 13.77 19.60 19.89
N PRO A 9 14.42 20.30 18.94
CA PRO A 9 14.00 20.30 17.53
C PRO A 9 14.11 18.91 16.88
N LYS A 10 15.18 18.16 17.21
CA LYS A 10 15.40 16.80 16.71
C LYS A 10 14.34 15.84 17.23
N LYS A 11 14.00 15.93 18.53
CA LYS A 11 12.95 15.12 19.15
C LYS A 11 11.57 15.42 18.54
N PHE A 12 11.28 16.69 18.28
CA PHE A 12 10.03 17.08 17.62
C PHE A 12 9.98 16.47 16.22
N LEU A 13 11.00 16.67 15.39
CA LEU A 13 11.08 16.09 14.04
C LEU A 13 10.89 14.57 14.05
N GLN A 14 11.51 13.87 15.01
CA GLN A 14 11.32 12.44 15.18
C GLN A 14 9.85 12.06 15.44
N ILE A 15 9.18 12.72 16.38
CA ILE A 15 7.77 12.44 16.71
C ILE A 15 6.84 12.64 15.51
N TYR A 16 7.04 13.71 14.72
CA TYR A 16 6.23 13.92 13.51
C TYR A 16 6.49 12.86 12.46
N SER A 17 7.75 12.45 12.32
CA SER A 17 8.14 11.42 11.35
C SER A 17 7.59 10.05 11.74
N GLU A 18 7.54 9.72 13.03
CA GLU A 18 6.88 8.52 13.55
C GLU A 18 5.37 8.55 13.27
N LYS A 19 4.71 9.70 13.47
CA LYS A 19 3.28 9.86 13.14
C LYS A 19 3.02 9.72 11.63
N ILE A 20 3.83 10.35 10.79
CA ILE A 20 3.72 10.23 9.33
C ILE A 20 3.90 8.78 8.91
N PHE A 21 4.89 8.07 9.47
CA PHE A 21 5.12 6.66 9.19
C PHE A 21 3.92 5.79 9.63
N LEU A 22 3.33 6.09 10.79
CA LEU A 22 2.14 5.41 11.29
C LEU A 22 0.94 5.62 10.35
N PHE A 23 0.65 6.86 9.96
CA PHE A 23 -0.41 7.16 9.00
C PHE A 23 -0.17 6.47 7.66
N GLY A 24 1.08 6.49 7.16
CA GLY A 24 1.44 5.75 5.95
C GLY A 24 1.18 4.24 6.08
N SER A 25 1.46 3.68 7.25
CA SER A 25 1.17 2.27 7.55
C SER A 25 -0.32 1.97 7.55
N LEU A 26 -1.13 2.82 8.19
CA LEU A 26 -2.60 2.67 8.22
C LEU A 26 -3.21 2.77 6.83
N PHE A 27 -2.78 3.73 6.01
CA PHE A 27 -3.20 3.85 4.62
C PHE A 27 -2.80 2.63 3.81
N THR A 28 -1.57 2.14 3.98
CA THR A 28 -1.10 0.93 3.30
C THR A 28 -2.01 -0.26 3.62
N SER A 29 -2.27 -0.50 4.91
CA SER A 29 -3.13 -1.60 5.37
C SER A 29 -4.58 -1.45 4.91
N PHE A 30 -5.12 -0.23 4.94
CA PHE A 30 -6.49 0.02 4.49
C PHE A 30 -6.62 -0.18 2.98
N GLY A 31 -5.66 0.28 2.18
CA GLY A 31 -5.63 0.02 0.74
C GLY A 31 -5.55 -1.47 0.42
N ILE A 32 -4.72 -2.24 1.15
CA ILE A 32 -4.65 -3.71 1.00
C ILE A 32 -6.00 -4.36 1.32
N LEU A 33 -6.68 -3.93 2.38
CA LEU A 33 -8.02 -4.42 2.72
C LEU A 33 -9.00 -4.19 1.56
N LEU A 34 -9.00 -2.99 0.96
CA LEU A 34 -9.86 -2.70 -0.20
C LEU A 34 -9.52 -3.55 -1.42
N VAL A 35 -8.23 -3.79 -1.70
CA VAL A 35 -7.83 -4.69 -2.80
C VAL A 35 -8.32 -6.11 -2.55
N THR A 36 -8.14 -6.65 -1.34
CA THR A 36 -8.59 -8.01 -1.01
C THR A 36 -10.10 -8.15 -1.11
N VAL A 37 -10.85 -7.17 -0.60
CA VAL A 37 -12.32 -7.13 -0.70
C VAL A 37 -12.75 -6.99 -2.16
N GLY A 38 -12.12 -6.10 -2.93
CA GLY A 38 -12.38 -5.89 -4.34
C GLY A 38 -12.10 -7.14 -5.18
N GLY A 39 -10.97 -7.82 -4.96
CA GLY A 39 -10.63 -9.06 -5.66
C GLY A 39 -11.55 -10.22 -5.30
N SER A 40 -11.97 -10.32 -4.03
CA SER A 40 -12.96 -11.33 -3.61
C SER A 40 -14.33 -11.08 -4.25
N TRP A 41 -14.72 -9.80 -4.36
CA TRP A 41 -15.92 -9.40 -5.07
C TRP A 41 -15.79 -9.69 -6.57
N ASP A 42 -14.65 -9.42 -7.17
CA ASP A 42 -14.39 -9.66 -8.59
C ASP A 42 -14.53 -11.14 -8.95
N ILE A 43 -13.92 -12.04 -8.17
CA ILE A 43 -14.09 -13.49 -8.32
C ILE A 43 -15.57 -13.88 -8.24
N THR A 44 -16.28 -13.41 -7.21
CA THR A 44 -17.71 -13.71 -7.03
C THR A 44 -18.55 -13.16 -8.20
N ASN A 45 -18.20 -11.98 -8.70
CA ASN A 45 -18.87 -11.33 -9.81
C ASN A 45 -18.67 -12.11 -11.12
N HIS A 46 -17.46 -12.63 -11.37
CA HIS A 46 -17.16 -13.50 -12.50
C HIS A 46 -17.95 -14.82 -12.46
N LEU A 47 -18.22 -15.36 -11.27
CA LEU A 47 -19.03 -16.58 -11.12
C LEU A 47 -20.53 -16.37 -11.34
N LEU A 48 -21.07 -15.23 -10.90
CA LEU A 48 -22.51 -14.96 -10.90
C LEU A 48 -22.99 -14.21 -12.13
N ASN A 49 -22.15 -13.35 -12.69
CA ASN A 49 -22.48 -12.46 -13.79
C ASN A 49 -21.61 -12.79 -15.01
N ARG A 50 -21.94 -12.19 -16.16
CA ARG A 50 -21.03 -12.26 -17.28
C ARG A 50 -19.75 -11.49 -16.94
N PRO A 51 -18.57 -12.00 -17.36
CA PRO A 51 -17.30 -11.31 -17.19
C PRO A 51 -17.39 -9.88 -17.72
N GLU A 52 -17.02 -8.93 -16.87
CA GLU A 52 -17.17 -7.51 -17.16
C GLU A 52 -15.92 -6.95 -17.84
N SER A 53 -16.01 -5.74 -18.41
CA SER A 53 -14.85 -5.07 -19.00
C SER A 53 -13.78 -4.75 -17.94
N PHE A 54 -12.57 -4.38 -18.39
CA PHE A 54 -11.47 -3.93 -17.53
C PHE A 54 -11.87 -2.84 -16.51
N PHE A 55 -12.89 -2.04 -16.81
CA PHE A 55 -13.46 -1.05 -15.89
C PHE A 55 -14.79 -1.53 -15.30
N SER A 56 -14.74 -2.49 -14.38
CA SER A 56 -15.90 -2.99 -13.63
C SER A 56 -15.95 -2.38 -12.21
N PRO A 57 -17.11 -2.44 -11.52
CA PRO A 57 -17.20 -1.98 -10.14
C PRO A 57 -16.23 -2.68 -9.16
N PRO A 58 -16.03 -4.02 -9.21
CA PRO A 58 -14.99 -4.68 -8.42
C PRO A 58 -13.57 -4.17 -8.72
N HIS A 59 -13.21 -4.02 -10.01
CA HIS A 59 -11.93 -3.45 -10.42
C HIS A 59 -11.74 -2.02 -9.90
N ALA A 60 -12.77 -1.18 -9.95
CA ALA A 60 -12.70 0.18 -9.42
C ALA A 60 -12.38 0.21 -7.92
N LEU A 61 -12.94 -0.72 -7.13
CA LEU A 61 -12.61 -0.86 -5.71
C LEU A 61 -11.15 -1.31 -5.51
N MET A 62 -10.68 -2.27 -6.31
CA MET A 62 -9.28 -2.70 -6.29
C MET A 62 -8.34 -1.55 -6.66
N TYR A 63 -8.59 -0.82 -7.73
CA TYR A 63 -7.77 0.32 -8.16
C TYR A 63 -7.71 1.41 -7.09
N THR A 64 -8.83 1.67 -6.42
CA THR A 64 -8.88 2.58 -5.27
C THR A 64 -7.99 2.07 -4.12
N GLY A 65 -8.05 0.78 -3.82
CA GLY A 65 -7.17 0.14 -2.85
C GLY A 65 -5.69 0.29 -3.19
N VAL A 66 -5.31 0.03 -4.44
CA VAL A 66 -3.92 0.22 -4.94
C VAL A 66 -3.47 1.67 -4.79
N ALA A 67 -4.30 2.64 -5.18
CA ALA A 67 -3.99 4.06 -5.07
C ALA A 67 -3.79 4.49 -3.60
N ILE A 68 -4.65 4.05 -2.69
CA ILE A 68 -4.53 4.33 -1.25
C ILE A 68 -3.26 3.67 -0.68
N SER A 69 -2.95 2.44 -1.08
CA SER A 69 -1.72 1.77 -0.65
C SER A 69 -0.47 2.51 -1.14
N LEU A 70 -0.44 2.99 -2.39
CA LEU A 70 0.65 3.82 -2.92
C LEU A 70 0.85 5.09 -2.08
N ILE A 71 -0.23 5.81 -1.76
CA ILE A 71 -0.18 6.97 -0.87
C ILE A 71 0.42 6.59 0.49
N GLY A 72 0.01 5.46 1.06
CA GLY A 72 0.55 4.94 2.31
C GLY A 72 2.05 4.63 2.27
N VAL A 73 2.54 4.06 1.16
CA VAL A 73 3.97 3.78 0.94
C VAL A 73 4.77 5.09 0.84
N VAL A 74 4.27 6.08 0.09
CA VAL A 74 4.91 7.39 -0.06
C VAL A 74 5.00 8.11 1.29
N LEU A 75 3.93 8.13 2.09
CA LEU A 75 3.96 8.67 3.45
C LEU A 75 4.96 7.91 4.34
N SER A 76 4.98 6.58 4.25
CA SER A 76 5.95 5.76 4.99
C SER A 76 7.41 6.08 4.61
N PHE A 77 7.68 6.36 3.33
CA PHE A 77 9.01 6.78 2.87
C PHE A 77 9.43 8.12 3.49
N PHE A 78 8.54 9.13 3.47
CA PHE A 78 8.82 10.43 4.08
C PHE A 78 9.01 10.35 5.60
N GLY A 79 8.18 9.53 6.27
CA GLY A 79 8.35 9.26 7.71
C GLY A 79 9.68 8.57 8.00
N TRP A 80 10.06 7.57 7.21
CA TRP A 80 11.33 6.86 7.39
C TRP A 80 12.56 7.74 7.13
N HIS A 81 12.52 8.64 6.15
CA HIS A 81 13.67 9.49 5.78
C HIS A 81 14.23 10.29 6.96
N ASN A 82 13.38 10.73 7.89
CA ASN A 82 13.79 11.48 9.07
C ASN A 82 14.09 10.59 10.30
N LEU A 83 13.81 9.27 10.20
CA LEU A 83 14.00 8.26 11.24
C LEU A 83 15.19 7.33 10.96
N GLN A 84 15.98 7.59 9.92
CA GLN A 84 17.09 6.72 9.47
C GLN A 84 18.09 6.38 10.59
N ASN A 85 18.31 7.30 11.55
CA ASN A 85 19.22 7.11 12.68
C ASN A 85 18.56 6.47 13.92
N SER A 86 17.26 6.21 13.87
CA SER A 86 16.45 5.96 15.06
C SER A 86 16.11 4.49 15.30
N LYS A 87 16.10 3.60 14.28
CA LYS A 87 15.89 2.13 14.41
C LYS A 87 15.76 1.38 13.07
N ASP A 88 16.32 0.16 13.00
CA ASP A 88 16.33 -0.70 11.80
C ASP A 88 14.93 -1.20 11.35
N TYR A 89 13.97 -1.33 12.27
CA TYR A 89 12.66 -1.88 11.91
C TYR A 89 11.84 -0.96 10.98
N TYR A 90 12.08 0.36 10.99
CA TYR A 90 11.41 1.26 10.05
C TYR A 90 11.87 0.99 8.62
N PHE A 91 13.17 0.69 8.44
CA PHE A 91 13.73 0.32 7.15
C PHE A 91 13.17 -1.03 6.66
N LEU A 92 13.14 -2.04 7.54
CA LEU A 92 12.55 -3.34 7.20
C LEU A 92 11.08 -3.22 6.79
N SER A 93 10.29 -2.46 7.57
CA SER A 93 8.87 -2.21 7.26
C SER A 93 8.70 -1.50 5.91
N LEU A 94 9.50 -0.47 5.63
CA LEU A 94 9.48 0.23 4.34
C LEU A 94 9.88 -0.70 3.18
N LYS A 95 10.90 -1.53 3.35
CA LYS A 95 11.35 -2.50 2.34
C LYS A 95 10.24 -3.49 1.98
N ILE A 96 9.55 -4.05 2.98
CA ILE A 96 8.42 -4.96 2.76
C ILE A 96 7.29 -4.24 1.99
N LYS A 97 6.95 -3.02 2.39
CA LYS A 97 5.94 -2.19 1.72
C LYS A 97 6.29 -1.92 0.24
N LEU A 98 7.55 -1.61 -0.06
CA LEU A 98 8.02 -1.36 -1.43
C LEU A 98 7.96 -2.61 -2.31
N ILE A 99 8.36 -3.77 -1.78
CA ILE A 99 8.23 -5.04 -2.50
C ILE A 99 6.74 -5.36 -2.73
N GLY A 100 5.92 -5.24 -1.68
CA GLY A 100 4.49 -5.51 -1.75
C GLY A 100 3.76 -4.64 -2.76
N ILE A 101 4.03 -3.33 -2.80
CA ILE A 101 3.38 -2.44 -3.76
C ILE A 101 3.85 -2.68 -5.20
N GLY A 102 5.13 -3.06 -5.39
CA GLY A 102 5.64 -3.46 -6.69
C GLY A 102 4.90 -4.69 -7.23
N LEU A 103 4.70 -5.72 -6.38
CA LEU A 103 3.91 -6.89 -6.73
C LEU A 103 2.44 -6.53 -7.00
N LEU A 104 1.84 -5.69 -6.15
CA LEU A 104 0.43 -5.30 -6.26
C LEU A 104 0.13 -4.53 -7.55
N VAL A 105 0.97 -3.56 -7.92
CA VAL A 105 0.82 -2.80 -9.18
C VAL A 105 1.09 -3.70 -10.39
N GLY A 106 2.03 -4.63 -10.29
CA GLY A 106 2.34 -5.59 -11.36
C GLY A 106 1.26 -6.65 -11.58
N ALA A 107 0.45 -6.96 -10.55
CA ALA A 107 -0.58 -7.99 -10.63
C ALA A 107 -1.66 -7.67 -11.70
N GLY A 108 -2.12 -6.43 -11.80
CA GLY A 108 -3.16 -6.04 -12.77
C GLY A 108 -2.76 -6.23 -14.24
N PRO A 109 -1.60 -5.71 -14.69
CA PRO A 109 -1.10 -5.99 -16.03
C PRO A 109 -0.86 -7.47 -16.30
N PHE A 110 -0.36 -8.21 -15.31
CA PHE A 110 -0.14 -9.65 -15.44
C PHE A 110 -1.45 -10.41 -15.64
N ASP A 111 -2.47 -10.08 -14.84
CA ASP A 111 -3.84 -10.59 -14.95
C ASP A 111 -4.46 -10.31 -16.34
N PHE A 112 -4.35 -9.06 -16.81
CA PHE A 112 -4.83 -8.69 -18.14
C PHE A 112 -4.14 -9.47 -19.27
N VAL A 113 -2.81 -9.61 -19.21
CA VAL A 113 -2.04 -10.39 -20.20
C VAL A 113 -2.46 -11.85 -20.14
N TRP A 114 -2.65 -12.40 -18.95
CA TRP A 114 -3.09 -13.78 -18.77
C TRP A 114 -4.46 -14.02 -19.42
N HIS A 115 -5.45 -13.21 -19.09
CA HIS A 115 -6.79 -13.32 -19.66
C HIS A 115 -6.83 -13.11 -21.17
N SER A 116 -5.97 -12.24 -21.70
CA SER A 116 -5.85 -12.01 -23.15
C SER A 116 -5.30 -13.21 -23.92
N ASN A 117 -4.47 -14.04 -23.29
CA ASN A 117 -3.81 -15.19 -23.94
C ASN A 117 -4.50 -16.52 -23.66
N PHE A 118 -5.07 -16.69 -22.46
CA PHE A 118 -5.56 -17.99 -21.98
C PHE A 118 -7.06 -18.01 -21.66
N GLY A 119 -7.73 -16.86 -21.62
CA GLY A 119 -9.14 -16.74 -21.22
C GLY A 119 -9.30 -16.56 -19.70
N LEU A 120 -10.53 -16.70 -19.21
CA LEU A 120 -10.85 -16.49 -17.79
C LEU A 120 -10.38 -17.64 -16.92
N ASP A 121 -9.91 -17.28 -15.72
CA ASP A 121 -9.61 -18.24 -14.67
C ASP A 121 -10.92 -18.61 -13.97
N GLY A 122 -11.14 -19.92 -13.82
CA GLY A 122 -12.41 -20.49 -13.34
C GLY A 122 -12.71 -20.23 -11.87
#